data_AF-A0A5E4YQD9-F1
#
_entry.id   AF-A0A5E4YQD9-F1
#
_cell.length_a   1.000
_cell.length_b   1.000
_cell.length_c   1.000
_cell.angle_alpha   90.00
_cell.angle_beta   90.00
_cell.angle_gamma   90.00
#
_symmetry.space_group_name_H-M   'P 1'
#
loop_
_entity.id
_entity.type
_entity.pdbx_description
1 polymer ?
#
loop_
_entity_poly.entity_id
_entity_poly.type
_entity_poly.pdbx_seq_one_letter_code
_entity_poly.pdbx_strand_id
1 'polypeptide(L)'
;MPSPVFISDVEDVLGLRGLETPDLALLQATHQSYRALLLQPSGPIYADTQRIGHLNLTAAAAQADSFLALAAKRGDQLVVTPEYFLPVTSLAKAAQGGPFPAEGGLWVLGCESMTPARLESFKADCAGHCDVIYEEDPNPAVQGNYFDPVAYCFVTRDSARTLKRVVLFQFKTAPSRDDHGFENKQLRCGRAIYRFRGKDGYIKLSTIVCSDALNLGEDADATRKLSDRTILIHIQLNPKPKHTDYRRYRNEVFRRSSVTTDCDIVCLNWAHNVIQHDSPDNAPHAWKNESGSAWYVPERRCSVKDDEVANNEAKGLYYTWHEKKRHVLHFHYDEAVFALTVPKVLQDGPAVHDVLIGPQLDTRFAWDVEAGTWQESTSCPETGWSEITNSSPEVTAAFQSLQDLKNRLHIERAISLSCGPRSMKEQWYRVDNLDVCRMPESEVVARATLQLDRDPLALQERQQRISRVTVLGHILRTVPLPAQIKDLSGGAAIAWSPNSPNTNVIKTGARPALVAYLGENPPMDIVKRIGENAFELLRRENKEYKDRVAICYRTVDGVTKFFHIKQQTDITYDGSSMASIAGEQ
;
A
#
# COMPACT_ATOMS: atom_id res chain seq x y z
N MET A 1 19.65 14.91 23.06
CA MET A 1 19.77 13.68 22.26
C MET A 1 18.47 12.91 22.44
N PRO A 2 17.86 12.38 21.38
CA PRO A 2 16.66 11.57 21.52
C PRO A 2 16.96 10.37 22.41
N SER A 3 15.99 10.00 23.25
CA SER A 3 16.10 8.79 24.08
C SER A 3 16.14 7.57 23.16
N PRO A 4 17.07 6.62 23.37
CA PRO A 4 17.15 5.43 22.52
C PRO A 4 15.88 4.61 22.62
N VAL A 5 15.42 4.10 21.49
CA VAL A 5 14.27 3.21 21.43
C VAL A 5 14.66 1.87 22.05
N PHE A 6 13.97 1.50 23.12
CA PHE A 6 14.22 0.25 23.83
C PHE A 6 13.45 -0.91 23.18
N ILE A 7 14.17 -1.97 22.82
CA ILE A 7 13.62 -3.17 22.18
C ILE A 7 13.78 -4.33 23.15
N SER A 8 12.70 -5.04 23.43
CA SER A 8 12.68 -6.20 24.32
C SER A 8 12.29 -7.46 23.55
N ASP A 9 13.04 -8.55 23.73
CA ASP A 9 12.71 -9.82 23.10
C ASP A 9 11.60 -10.52 23.89
N VAL A 10 10.57 -11.00 23.18
CA VAL A 10 9.39 -11.63 23.82
C VAL A 10 9.79 -12.90 24.59
N GLU A 11 10.80 -13.61 24.11
CA GLU A 11 11.40 -14.76 24.79
C GLU A 11 11.79 -14.45 26.23
N ASP A 12 12.44 -13.31 26.48
CA ASP A 12 12.88 -12.91 27.82
C ASP A 12 11.67 -12.58 28.71
N VAL A 13 10.67 -11.89 28.15
CA VAL A 13 9.43 -11.53 28.84
C VAL A 13 8.64 -12.77 29.27
N LEU A 14 8.55 -13.78 28.41
CA LEU A 14 7.85 -15.03 28.67
C LEU A 14 8.63 -15.94 29.63
N GLY A 15 9.96 -16.00 29.49
CA GLY A 15 10.82 -16.79 30.35
C GLY A 15 10.70 -16.41 31.83
N LEU A 16 10.56 -15.11 32.13
CA LEU A 16 10.30 -14.61 33.49
C LEU A 16 8.98 -15.09 34.11
N ARG A 17 8.06 -15.61 33.27
CA ARG A 17 6.75 -16.14 33.68
C ARG A 17 6.69 -17.67 33.59
N GLY A 18 7.79 -18.33 33.26
CA GLY A 18 7.82 -19.78 33.04
C GLY A 18 7.04 -20.23 31.81
N LEU A 19 6.89 -19.33 30.82
CA LEU A 19 6.25 -19.60 29.54
C LEU A 19 7.31 -19.79 28.46
N GLU A 20 7.06 -20.71 27.53
CA GLU A 20 7.91 -20.95 26.37
C GLU A 20 7.71 -19.86 25.30
N THR A 21 8.72 -19.65 24.46
CA THR A 21 8.59 -18.83 23.25
C THR A 21 7.65 -19.51 22.26
N PRO A 22 6.60 -18.82 21.75
CA PRO A 22 5.65 -19.42 20.82
C PRO A 22 6.31 -19.77 19.47
N ASP A 23 5.94 -20.92 18.92
CA ASP A 23 6.41 -21.38 17.60
C ASP A 23 5.56 -20.79 16.48
N LEU A 24 5.75 -19.50 16.21
CA LEU A 24 4.92 -18.76 15.26
C LEU A 24 5.20 -19.19 13.82
N ALA A 25 4.18 -19.70 13.13
CA ALA A 25 4.30 -20.21 11.77
C ALA A 25 4.84 -19.15 10.81
N LEU A 26 4.41 -17.89 10.94
CA LEU A 26 4.90 -16.76 10.12
C LEU A 26 6.40 -16.48 10.27
N LEU A 27 7.04 -16.92 11.37
CA LEU A 27 8.46 -16.70 11.65
C LEU A 27 9.35 -17.91 11.35
N GLN A 28 8.79 -18.99 10.81
CA GLN A 28 9.56 -20.14 10.34
C GLN A 28 10.06 -19.88 8.92
N ALA A 29 11.37 -19.97 8.69
CA ALA A 29 12.01 -19.64 7.42
C ALA A 29 11.78 -20.67 6.27
N THR A 30 10.59 -21.26 6.20
CA THR A 30 10.24 -22.26 5.18
C THR A 30 9.68 -21.63 3.91
N HIS A 31 9.59 -22.42 2.83
CA HIS A 31 8.93 -22.00 1.58
C HIS A 31 7.39 -21.92 1.68
N GLN A 32 6.80 -22.38 2.79
CA GLN A 32 5.35 -22.37 2.96
C GLN A 32 4.89 -20.96 3.34
N SER A 33 4.10 -20.31 2.48
CA SER A 33 3.46 -19.03 2.80
C SER A 33 2.58 -19.11 4.06
N TYR A 34 2.34 -17.95 4.69
CA TYR A 34 1.34 -17.82 5.75
C TYR A 34 0.14 -17.00 5.27
N ARG A 35 -0.99 -17.14 5.96
CA ARG A 35 -2.16 -16.31 5.73
C ARG A 35 -2.20 -15.15 6.72
N ALA A 36 -2.56 -13.98 6.21
CA ALA A 36 -2.75 -12.77 6.97
C ALA A 36 -4.19 -12.25 6.81
N LEU A 37 -4.75 -11.70 7.89
CA LEU A 37 -6.04 -11.02 7.88
C LEU A 37 -5.90 -9.62 8.47
N LEU A 38 -6.07 -8.60 7.65
CA LEU A 38 -5.88 -7.20 8.04
C LEU A 38 -7.22 -6.47 8.01
N LEU A 39 -7.59 -5.79 9.09
CA LEU A 39 -8.79 -4.97 9.15
C LEU A 39 -8.45 -3.49 8.93
N GLN A 40 -9.19 -2.85 8.04
CA GLN A 40 -9.22 -1.40 7.87
C GLN A 40 -10.64 -0.90 8.19
N PRO A 41 -10.89 -0.38 9.40
CA PRO A 41 -12.21 0.06 9.84
C PRO A 41 -12.53 1.48 9.35
N SER A 42 -13.81 1.81 9.26
CA SER A 42 -14.27 3.19 9.06
C SER A 42 -14.53 3.92 10.39
N GLY A 43 -14.55 5.26 10.32
CA GLY A 43 -15.09 6.10 11.39
C GLY A 43 -16.63 6.04 11.46
N PRO A 44 -17.26 6.76 12.41
CA PRO A 44 -16.68 7.83 13.23
C PRO A 44 -15.93 7.33 14.48
N ILE A 45 -15.02 8.17 14.95
CA ILE A 45 -14.27 7.98 16.20
C ILE A 45 -14.71 9.00 17.26
N TYR A 46 -14.39 8.68 18.50
CA TYR A 46 -14.45 9.59 19.64
C TYR A 46 -13.05 9.77 20.23
N ALA A 47 -12.66 11.02 20.48
CA ALA A 47 -11.37 11.37 21.06
C ALA A 47 -11.52 12.54 22.04
N ASP A 48 -11.37 12.26 23.33
CA ASP A 48 -11.40 13.26 24.39
C ASP A 48 -10.34 12.98 25.47
N THR A 49 -10.27 13.84 26.49
CA THR A 49 -9.20 13.74 27.48
C THR A 49 -9.19 12.41 28.25
N GLN A 50 -10.27 11.64 28.17
CA GLN A 50 -10.47 10.39 28.90
C GLN A 50 -10.28 9.16 28.03
N ARG A 51 -10.63 9.21 26.74
CA ARG A 51 -10.49 8.06 25.84
C ARG A 51 -10.35 8.43 24.37
N ILE A 52 -9.75 7.52 23.61
CA ILE A 52 -9.75 7.48 22.15
C ILE A 52 -10.23 6.10 21.71
N GLY A 53 -11.16 6.07 20.74
CA GLY A 53 -11.67 4.83 20.15
C GLY A 53 -12.93 5.09 19.33
N HIS A 54 -13.79 4.07 19.20
CA HIS A 54 -15.04 4.22 18.47
C HIS A 54 -16.02 5.17 19.18
N LEU A 55 -16.81 5.89 18.37
CA LEU A 55 -17.96 6.65 18.87
C LEU A 55 -19.07 5.71 19.36
N ASN A 56 -19.41 4.69 18.57
CA ASN A 56 -20.41 3.68 18.91
C ASN A 56 -19.73 2.36 19.31
N LEU A 57 -19.56 2.17 20.62
CA LEU A 57 -18.88 0.98 21.17
C LEU A 57 -19.62 -0.33 20.86
N THR A 58 -20.95 -0.32 20.79
CA THR A 58 -21.74 -1.53 20.52
C THR A 58 -21.57 -1.99 19.07
N ALA A 59 -21.64 -1.05 18.11
CA ALA A 59 -21.42 -1.36 16.71
C ALA A 59 -19.98 -1.83 16.45
N ALA A 60 -19.01 -1.15 17.08
CA ALA A 60 -17.61 -1.53 17.02
C ALA A 60 -17.37 -2.94 17.58
N ALA A 61 -17.99 -3.28 18.71
CA ALA A 61 -17.88 -4.61 19.32
C ALA A 61 -18.47 -5.69 18.39
N ALA A 62 -19.58 -5.42 17.70
CA ALA A 62 -20.15 -6.34 16.72
C ALA A 62 -19.20 -6.56 15.52
N GLN A 63 -18.62 -5.49 14.98
CA GLN A 63 -17.63 -5.56 13.89
C GLN A 63 -16.38 -6.33 14.31
N ALA A 64 -15.84 -6.02 15.49
CA ALA A 64 -14.68 -6.68 16.06
C ALA A 64 -14.93 -8.16 16.35
N ASP A 65 -16.04 -8.51 17.00
CA ASP A 65 -16.39 -9.90 17.29
C ASP A 65 -16.57 -10.72 16.01
N SER A 66 -17.22 -10.16 14.99
CA SER A 66 -17.36 -10.79 13.68
C SER A 66 -16.01 -10.99 13.01
N PHE A 67 -15.12 -9.99 13.07
CA PHE A 67 -13.76 -10.08 12.53
C PHE A 67 -12.92 -11.16 13.21
N LEU A 68 -12.92 -11.21 14.55
CA LEU A 68 -12.18 -12.23 15.30
C LEU A 68 -12.75 -13.64 15.06
N ALA A 69 -14.07 -13.78 14.93
CA ALA A 69 -14.71 -15.03 14.56
C ALA A 69 -14.32 -15.47 13.14
N LEU A 70 -14.29 -14.54 12.17
CA LEU A 70 -13.82 -14.77 10.81
C LEU A 70 -12.37 -15.24 10.81
N ALA A 71 -11.50 -14.57 11.55
CA ALA A 71 -10.08 -14.90 11.69
C ALA A 71 -9.87 -16.32 12.26
N ALA A 72 -10.58 -16.65 13.34
CA ALA A 72 -10.51 -17.98 13.95
C ALA A 72 -11.05 -19.07 13.03
N LYS A 73 -12.18 -18.83 12.35
CA LYS A 73 -12.78 -19.77 11.39
C LYS A 73 -11.84 -20.05 10.22
N ARG A 74 -11.20 -19.01 9.71
CA ARG A 74 -10.23 -19.12 8.61
C ARG A 74 -8.95 -19.79 9.07
N GLY A 75 -8.52 -19.55 10.31
CA GLY A 75 -7.25 -20.03 10.86
C GLY A 75 -6.05 -19.23 10.32
N ASP A 76 -6.23 -17.92 10.11
CA ASP A 76 -5.17 -17.05 9.60
C ASP A 76 -4.05 -16.94 10.65
N GLN A 77 -2.79 -17.04 10.21
CA GLN A 77 -1.62 -17.10 11.10
C GLN A 77 -1.16 -15.71 11.56
N LEU A 78 -1.49 -14.65 10.82
CA LEU A 78 -1.30 -13.27 11.24
C LEU A 78 -2.63 -12.53 11.15
N VAL A 79 -3.04 -11.87 12.22
CA VAL A 79 -4.27 -11.05 12.22
C VAL A 79 -3.92 -9.67 12.75
N VAL A 80 -4.34 -8.59 12.08
CA VAL A 80 -3.95 -7.24 12.48
C VAL A 80 -5.14 -6.29 12.46
N THR A 81 -5.29 -5.49 13.52
CA THR A 81 -6.19 -4.33 13.58
C THR A 81 -5.39 -3.05 13.83
N PRO A 82 -5.87 -1.88 13.36
CA PRO A 82 -5.13 -0.64 13.51
C PRO A 82 -5.23 -0.08 14.94
N GLU A 83 -4.44 0.95 15.21
CA GLU A 83 -4.45 1.73 16.46
C GLU A 83 -5.87 2.20 16.83
N TYR A 84 -6.21 2.20 18.12
CA TYR A 84 -7.51 2.67 18.64
C TYR A 84 -8.76 1.95 18.12
N PHE A 85 -8.63 0.77 17.49
CA PHE A 85 -9.78 0.03 16.96
C PHE A 85 -10.44 -0.90 17.99
N LEU A 86 -9.72 -1.95 18.45
CA LEU A 86 -10.36 -3.10 19.07
C LEU A 86 -10.99 -2.73 20.44
N PRO A 87 -12.31 -2.89 20.62
CA PRO A 87 -12.95 -2.67 21.92
C PRO A 87 -12.42 -3.62 23.00
N VAL A 88 -12.22 -3.12 24.21
CA VAL A 88 -11.73 -3.92 25.36
C VAL A 88 -12.67 -5.08 25.67
N THR A 89 -13.97 -4.88 25.45
CA THR A 89 -15.00 -5.92 25.66
C THR A 89 -14.83 -7.11 24.69
N SER A 90 -14.56 -6.83 23.41
CA SER A 90 -14.26 -7.86 22.41
C SER A 90 -12.97 -8.60 22.71
N LEU A 91 -11.92 -7.87 23.14
CA LEU A 91 -10.66 -8.49 23.58
C LEU A 91 -10.86 -9.39 24.81
N ALA A 92 -11.64 -8.94 25.80
CA ALA A 92 -11.92 -9.71 27.01
C ALA A 92 -12.68 -10.99 26.67
N LYS A 93 -13.71 -10.89 25.82
CA LYS A 93 -14.46 -12.05 25.33
C LYS A 93 -13.55 -13.07 24.63
N ALA A 94 -12.62 -12.62 23.79
CA ALA A 94 -11.63 -13.48 23.15
C ALA A 94 -10.72 -14.17 24.18
N ALA A 95 -10.18 -13.43 25.15
CA ALA A 95 -9.31 -13.95 26.19
C ALA A 95 -10.02 -14.96 27.12
N GLN A 96 -11.29 -14.74 27.45
CA GLN A 96 -12.10 -15.54 28.38
C GLN A 96 -12.69 -16.83 27.78
N GLY A 97 -12.27 -17.23 26.58
CA GLY A 97 -12.72 -18.47 25.95
C GLY A 97 -13.36 -18.30 24.58
N GLY A 98 -13.52 -17.07 24.10
CA GLY A 98 -13.97 -16.76 22.74
C GLY A 98 -12.94 -17.09 21.65
N PRO A 99 -13.18 -16.60 20.42
CA PRO A 99 -12.24 -16.74 19.29
C PRO A 99 -10.84 -16.26 19.68
N PHE A 100 -9.83 -17.07 19.36
CA PHE A 100 -8.44 -16.84 19.73
C PHE A 100 -7.53 -17.50 18.67
N PRO A 101 -6.29 -17.06 18.46
CA PRO A 101 -5.38 -17.73 17.53
C PRO A 101 -5.15 -19.19 17.92
N ALA A 102 -5.02 -20.05 16.90
CA ALA A 102 -4.51 -21.40 17.07
C ALA A 102 -3.02 -21.39 17.42
N GLU A 103 -2.47 -22.53 17.88
CA GLU A 103 -1.03 -22.71 18.05
C GLU A 103 -0.30 -22.35 16.74
N GLY A 104 0.74 -21.52 16.84
CA GLY A 104 1.48 -20.98 15.71
C GLY A 104 0.89 -19.74 15.03
N GLY A 105 -0.29 -19.27 15.45
CA GLY A 105 -0.87 -17.99 15.03
C GLY A 105 -0.52 -16.84 15.99
N LEU A 106 -0.49 -15.61 15.45
CA LEU A 106 -0.31 -14.37 16.19
C LEU A 106 -1.38 -13.35 15.77
N TRP A 107 -2.14 -12.84 16.72
CA TRP A 107 -3.01 -11.68 16.49
C TRP A 107 -2.35 -10.43 17.10
N VAL A 108 -2.23 -9.38 16.31
CA VAL A 108 -1.63 -8.07 16.63
C VAL A 108 -2.76 -7.05 16.61
N LEU A 109 -3.37 -6.81 17.75
CA LEU A 109 -4.64 -6.09 17.82
C LEU A 109 -4.42 -4.70 18.42
N GLY A 110 -4.45 -3.65 17.60
CA GLY A 110 -4.54 -2.29 18.12
C GLY A 110 -5.88 -2.08 18.82
N CYS A 111 -5.82 -1.69 20.09
CA CYS A 111 -6.97 -1.57 20.99
C CYS A 111 -7.40 -0.11 21.15
N GLU A 112 -8.65 0.11 21.55
CA GLU A 112 -9.05 1.41 22.11
C GLU A 112 -8.18 1.78 23.33
N SER A 113 -8.14 3.08 23.66
CA SER A 113 -7.34 3.57 24.80
C SER A 113 -7.78 2.91 26.11
N MET A 114 -6.84 2.56 26.99
CA MET A 114 -7.13 1.93 28.28
C MET A 114 -6.54 2.72 29.44
N THR A 115 -7.33 3.00 30.47
CA THR A 115 -6.81 3.55 31.72
C THR A 115 -6.05 2.48 32.53
N PRO A 116 -5.14 2.85 33.45
CA PRO A 116 -4.48 1.89 34.34
C PRO A 116 -5.48 1.00 35.09
N ALA A 117 -6.56 1.59 35.62
CA ALA A 117 -7.61 0.84 36.30
C ALA A 117 -8.30 -0.18 35.37
N ARG A 118 -8.53 0.20 34.10
CA ARG A 118 -9.14 -0.70 33.11
C ARG A 118 -8.23 -1.87 32.75
N LEU A 119 -6.91 -1.65 32.67
CA LEU A 119 -5.92 -2.72 32.45
C LEU A 119 -5.89 -3.72 33.62
N GLU A 120 -5.89 -3.24 34.86
CA GLU A 120 -5.93 -4.09 36.04
C GLU A 120 -7.23 -4.91 36.10
N SER A 121 -8.38 -4.27 35.86
CA SER A 121 -9.67 -4.99 35.75
C SER A 121 -9.62 -6.04 34.65
N PHE A 122 -9.11 -5.70 33.46
CA PHE A 122 -9.00 -6.66 32.34
C PHE A 122 -8.17 -7.89 32.72
N LYS A 123 -7.02 -7.69 33.38
CA LYS A 123 -6.18 -8.79 33.86
C LYS A 123 -6.88 -9.65 34.90
N ALA A 124 -7.58 -9.03 35.84
CA ALA A 124 -8.36 -9.76 36.86
C ALA A 124 -9.50 -10.56 36.22
N ASP A 125 -10.23 -9.97 35.28
CA ASP A 125 -11.35 -10.59 34.57
C ASP A 125 -10.89 -11.79 33.70
N CYS A 126 -9.65 -11.76 33.20
CA CYS A 126 -9.09 -12.85 32.40
C CYS A 126 -8.38 -13.94 33.22
N ALA A 127 -8.26 -13.76 34.55
CA ALA A 127 -7.55 -14.69 35.40
C ALA A 127 -8.15 -16.12 35.32
N GLY A 128 -7.27 -17.11 35.16
CA GLY A 128 -7.67 -18.51 34.98
C GLY A 128 -8.01 -18.91 33.54
N HIS A 129 -8.23 -17.94 32.63
CA HIS A 129 -8.48 -18.18 31.21
C HIS A 129 -7.28 -17.83 30.33
N CYS A 130 -6.56 -16.75 30.66
CA CYS A 130 -5.48 -16.22 29.86
C CYS A 130 -4.41 -15.57 30.75
N ASP A 131 -3.14 -15.75 30.39
CA ASP A 131 -2.02 -15.02 30.99
C ASP A 131 -1.94 -13.63 30.36
N VAL A 132 -2.26 -12.59 31.14
CA VAL A 132 -2.20 -11.20 30.70
C VAL A 132 -0.89 -10.56 31.20
N ILE A 133 -0.07 -10.11 30.26
CA ILE A 133 1.28 -9.59 30.50
C ILE A 133 1.37 -8.17 29.95
N TYR A 134 1.90 -7.26 30.77
CA TYR A 134 2.27 -5.91 30.38
C TYR A 134 3.40 -5.43 31.30
N GLU A 135 4.13 -4.41 30.86
CA GLU A 135 5.13 -3.77 31.70
C GLU A 135 4.48 -2.98 32.84
N GLU A 136 5.18 -2.85 33.97
CA GLU A 136 4.76 -1.92 35.02
C GLU A 136 4.73 -0.50 34.48
N ASP A 137 3.69 0.25 34.87
CA ASP A 137 3.51 1.64 34.46
C ASP A 137 4.71 2.48 34.91
N PRO A 138 5.52 2.99 33.97
CA PRO A 138 6.71 3.76 34.30
C PRO A 138 6.37 5.21 34.71
N ASN A 139 5.12 5.64 34.53
CA ASN A 139 4.72 7.03 34.69
C ASN A 139 4.16 7.27 36.11
N PRO A 140 4.44 8.43 36.73
CA PRO A 140 3.78 8.83 37.96
C PRO A 140 2.24 8.88 37.81
N ALA A 141 1.51 8.71 38.91
CA ALA A 141 0.04 8.77 38.90
C ALA A 141 -0.52 10.12 38.38
N VAL A 142 0.26 11.20 38.47
CA VAL A 142 -0.11 12.55 38.03
C VAL A 142 0.03 12.79 36.52
N GLN A 143 0.62 11.86 35.75
CA GLN A 143 0.95 12.05 34.34
C GLN A 143 0.08 11.17 33.43
N GLY A 144 -0.84 11.77 32.68
CA GLY A 144 -1.66 11.07 31.68
C GLY A 144 -2.76 10.19 32.26
N ASN A 145 -3.81 9.95 31.48
CA ASN A 145 -5.03 9.26 31.87
C ASN A 145 -5.12 7.83 31.32
N TYR A 146 -4.54 7.58 30.14
CA TYR A 146 -4.71 6.32 29.41
C TYR A 146 -3.44 5.89 28.69
N PHE A 147 -3.36 4.60 28.37
CA PHE A 147 -2.42 4.00 27.43
C PHE A 147 -3.07 3.83 26.06
N ASP A 148 -2.23 3.73 25.05
CA ASP A 148 -2.56 3.26 23.71
C ASP A 148 -1.94 1.86 23.51
N PRO A 149 -2.74 0.78 23.66
CA PRO A 149 -2.22 -0.57 23.63
C PRO A 149 -2.33 -1.22 22.25
N VAL A 150 -1.30 -2.00 21.91
CA VAL A 150 -1.42 -3.14 21.00
C VAL A 150 -1.35 -4.44 21.80
N ALA A 151 -2.35 -5.29 21.64
CA ALA A 151 -2.41 -6.61 22.25
C ALA A 151 -1.88 -7.67 21.28
N TYR A 152 -0.82 -8.36 21.67
CA TYR A 152 -0.37 -9.59 21.03
C TYR A 152 -1.10 -10.77 21.66
N CYS A 153 -2.01 -11.41 20.92
CA CYS A 153 -2.67 -12.64 21.36
C CYS A 153 -2.01 -13.84 20.68
N PHE A 154 -1.64 -14.86 21.45
CA PHE A 154 -1.07 -16.11 20.93
C PHE A 154 -1.21 -17.24 21.95
N VAL A 155 -1.00 -18.47 21.48
CA VAL A 155 -0.95 -19.66 22.34
C VAL A 155 0.50 -20.12 22.48
N THR A 156 0.91 -20.42 23.71
CA THR A 156 2.21 -21.02 24.02
C THR A 156 2.05 -22.13 25.07
N ARG A 157 3.16 -22.64 25.61
CA ARG A 157 3.18 -23.66 26.65
C ARG A 157 3.87 -23.14 27.91
N ASP A 158 3.41 -23.62 29.07
CA ASP A 158 4.16 -23.46 30.32
C ASP A 158 5.25 -24.52 30.46
N SER A 159 6.03 -24.44 31.55
CA SER A 159 7.08 -25.41 31.89
C SER A 159 6.57 -26.85 32.05
N ALA A 160 5.27 -27.04 32.28
CA ALA A 160 4.61 -28.36 32.35
C ALA A 160 4.06 -28.81 30.98
N ARG A 161 4.39 -28.10 29.89
CA ARG A 161 3.92 -28.33 28.51
C ARG A 161 2.41 -28.15 28.29
N THR A 162 1.72 -27.52 29.24
CA THR A 162 0.29 -27.22 29.14
C THR A 162 0.08 -25.99 28.27
N LEU A 163 -0.90 -26.04 27.37
CA LEU A 163 -1.25 -24.90 26.52
C LEU A 163 -1.78 -23.73 27.35
N LYS A 164 -1.28 -22.53 27.04
CA LYS A 164 -1.65 -21.25 27.66
C LYS A 164 -2.00 -20.23 26.60
N ARG A 165 -3.13 -19.55 26.78
CA ARG A 165 -3.46 -18.34 26.04
C ARG A 165 -2.70 -17.18 26.68
N VAL A 166 -2.08 -16.34 25.86
CA VAL A 166 -1.33 -15.18 26.32
C VAL A 166 -1.85 -13.94 25.60
N VAL A 167 -2.08 -12.87 26.36
CA VAL A 167 -2.27 -11.51 25.87
C VAL A 167 -1.11 -10.68 26.40
N LEU A 168 -0.19 -10.31 25.51
CA LEU A 168 0.93 -9.41 25.83
C LEU A 168 0.60 -8.01 25.29
N PHE A 169 0.46 -7.02 26.18
CA PHE A 169 0.30 -5.63 25.76
C PHE A 169 1.65 -4.93 25.61
N GLN A 170 1.83 -4.29 24.46
CA GLN A 170 2.79 -3.21 24.26
C GLN A 170 2.04 -1.88 24.26
N PHE A 171 2.58 -0.88 24.93
CA PHE A 171 2.03 0.47 24.89
C PHE A 171 2.85 1.35 23.95
N LYS A 172 2.17 2.26 23.26
CA LYS A 172 2.81 3.30 22.44
C LYS A 172 3.89 4.04 23.22
N THR A 173 5.05 4.21 22.60
CA THR A 173 6.27 4.72 23.24
C THR A 173 6.50 6.21 22.99
N ALA A 174 5.79 6.80 22.03
CA ALA A 174 5.88 8.21 21.69
C ALA A 174 4.49 8.81 21.43
N PRO A 175 4.11 9.93 22.07
CA PRO A 175 2.86 10.61 21.77
C PRO A 175 2.92 11.27 20.38
N SER A 176 1.79 11.35 19.69
CA SER A 176 1.66 12.17 18.49
C SER A 176 1.55 13.64 18.89
N ARG A 177 1.97 14.51 17.97
CA ARG A 177 1.69 15.93 18.08
C ARG A 177 0.28 16.18 17.55
N ASP A 178 -0.60 16.66 18.41
CA ASP A 178 -1.92 17.19 18.07
C ASP A 178 -2.03 18.67 18.46
N ASP A 179 -3.11 19.31 17.98
CA ASP A 179 -3.41 20.68 18.34
C ASP A 179 -3.63 20.77 19.85
N HIS A 180 -2.83 21.61 20.52
CA HIS A 180 -2.79 21.82 21.98
C HIS A 180 -2.12 20.73 22.84
N GLY A 181 -1.46 19.74 22.22
CA GLY A 181 -0.65 18.73 22.92
C GLY A 181 -1.48 17.83 23.84
N PHE A 182 -2.67 17.47 23.38
CA PHE A 182 -3.61 16.62 24.05
C PHE A 182 -3.05 15.20 24.29
N GLU A 183 -2.59 14.48 23.28
CA GLU A 183 -2.02 13.14 23.47
C GLU A 183 -0.75 13.24 24.33
N ASN A 184 0.06 14.28 24.14
CA ASN A 184 1.24 14.53 24.96
C ASN A 184 0.93 14.78 26.46
N LYS A 185 -0.30 15.22 26.79
CA LYS A 185 -0.76 15.42 28.18
C LYS A 185 -1.47 14.19 28.74
N GLN A 186 -2.20 13.45 27.91
CA GLN A 186 -3.11 12.40 28.34
C GLN A 186 -2.54 10.98 28.16
N LEU A 187 -1.60 10.77 27.24
CA LEU A 187 -1.01 9.46 27.00
C LEU A 187 0.05 9.12 28.04
N ARG A 188 -0.11 7.94 28.63
CA ARG A 188 0.91 7.26 29.43
C ARG A 188 1.75 6.42 28.46
N CYS A 189 3.00 6.79 28.25
CA CYS A 189 3.86 6.11 27.28
C CYS A 189 4.42 4.81 27.87
N GLY A 190 4.50 3.79 27.03
CA GLY A 190 5.32 2.60 27.28
C GLY A 190 6.80 2.86 27.06
N ARG A 191 7.63 1.86 27.38
CA ARG A 191 9.08 1.93 27.20
C ARG A 191 9.60 1.03 26.09
N ALA A 192 8.94 -0.10 25.85
CA ALA A 192 9.49 -1.16 25.03
C ALA A 192 8.70 -1.39 23.74
N ILE A 193 9.42 -1.59 22.63
CA ILE A 193 8.89 -2.29 21.46
C ILE A 193 9.27 -3.76 21.58
N TYR A 194 8.28 -4.66 21.53
CA TYR A 194 8.53 -6.09 21.60
C TYR A 194 8.97 -6.67 20.26
N ARG A 195 9.87 -7.65 20.32
CA ARG A 195 10.36 -8.38 19.16
C ARG A 195 10.15 -9.88 19.35
N PHE A 196 9.33 -10.45 18.48
CA PHE A 196 9.21 -11.89 18.30
C PHE A 196 10.33 -12.38 17.39
N ARG A 197 10.88 -13.55 17.70
CA ARG A 197 11.88 -14.25 16.88
C ARG A 197 11.40 -15.67 16.61
N GLY A 198 11.58 -16.14 15.38
CA GLY A 198 11.44 -17.55 15.06
C GLY A 198 12.41 -18.39 15.90
N LYS A 199 12.09 -19.67 16.12
CA LYS A 199 12.97 -20.58 16.89
C LYS A 199 14.36 -20.76 16.26
N ASP A 200 14.44 -20.60 14.94
CA ASP A 200 15.69 -20.58 14.17
C ASP A 200 16.47 -19.26 14.30
N GLY A 201 15.86 -18.21 14.85
CA GLY A 201 16.40 -16.87 14.99
C GLY A 201 16.48 -16.07 13.68
N TYR A 202 15.93 -16.59 12.58
CA TYR A 202 16.08 -15.99 11.25
C TYR A 202 15.08 -14.88 10.99
N ILE A 203 13.79 -15.14 11.21
CA ILE A 203 12.72 -14.17 10.94
C ILE A 203 12.24 -13.56 12.25
N LYS A 204 11.96 -12.25 12.20
CA LYS A 204 11.51 -11.47 13.34
C LYS A 204 10.20 -10.76 13.03
N LEU A 205 9.47 -10.37 14.07
CA LEU A 205 8.31 -9.48 13.95
C LEU A 205 8.29 -8.48 15.10
N SER A 206 7.95 -7.23 14.77
CA SER A 206 7.67 -6.17 15.74
C SER A 206 6.55 -5.29 15.24
N THR A 207 5.84 -4.64 16.18
CA THR A 207 4.85 -3.62 15.87
C THR A 207 5.27 -2.28 16.42
N ILE A 208 5.04 -1.22 15.66
CA ILE A 208 5.11 0.18 16.10
C ILE A 208 3.74 0.83 15.98
N VAL A 209 3.41 1.72 16.91
CA VAL A 209 2.10 2.38 16.99
C VAL A 209 2.25 3.84 16.57
N CYS A 210 1.71 4.18 15.40
CA CYS A 210 1.61 5.54 14.86
C CYS A 210 2.87 6.39 15.03
N SER A 211 2.94 7.26 16.04
CA SER A 211 4.07 8.16 16.32
C SER A 211 5.31 7.50 16.91
N ASP A 212 5.29 6.20 17.24
CA ASP A 212 6.52 5.43 17.47
C ASP A 212 7.49 5.57 16.27
N ALA A 213 6.95 5.78 15.06
CA ALA A 213 7.69 6.08 13.85
C ALA A 213 8.61 7.31 13.96
N LEU A 214 8.26 8.29 14.79
CA LEU A 214 9.02 9.53 14.97
C LEU A 214 10.34 9.23 15.69
N ASN A 215 10.27 8.58 16.85
CA ASN A 215 11.46 8.17 17.62
C ASN A 215 12.31 7.18 16.82
N LEU A 216 11.66 6.23 16.14
CA LEU A 216 12.38 5.28 15.29
C LEU A 216 13.13 5.99 14.15
N GLY A 217 12.53 7.01 13.54
CA GLY A 217 13.15 7.83 12.51
C GLY A 217 14.37 8.63 12.98
N GLU A 218 14.59 8.77 14.29
CA GLU A 218 15.76 9.42 14.90
C GLU A 218 16.77 8.41 15.48
N ASP A 219 16.38 7.15 15.64
CA ASP A 219 17.22 6.06 16.16
C ASP A 219 17.56 5.04 15.06
N ALA A 220 18.65 5.30 14.34
CA ALA A 220 19.12 4.43 13.25
C ALA A 220 19.54 3.03 13.73
N ASP A 221 19.92 2.89 15.00
CA ASP A 221 20.35 1.63 15.60
C ASP A 221 19.15 0.75 15.95
N ALA A 222 18.09 1.33 16.51
CA ALA A 222 16.82 0.65 16.68
C ALA A 222 16.17 0.32 15.33
N THR A 223 16.18 1.25 14.37
CA THR A 223 15.70 0.99 13.01
C THR A 223 16.41 -0.19 12.39
N ARG A 224 17.73 -0.32 12.58
CA ARG A 224 18.50 -1.51 12.14
C ARG A 224 17.97 -2.79 12.76
N LYS A 225 17.82 -2.80 14.08
CA LYS A 225 17.41 -3.99 14.85
C LYS A 225 15.99 -4.43 14.52
N LEU A 226 15.10 -3.49 14.16
CA LEU A 226 13.71 -3.74 13.81
C LEU A 226 13.49 -4.01 12.30
N SER A 227 14.51 -3.88 11.45
CA SER A 227 14.38 -4.12 10.00
C SER A 227 15.25 -5.25 9.42
N ASP A 228 16.14 -5.87 10.21
CA ASP A 228 16.89 -7.06 9.76
C ASP A 228 16.00 -8.32 9.77
N ARG A 229 15.58 -8.77 8.59
CA ARG A 229 14.78 -9.99 8.36
C ARG A 229 13.49 -9.97 9.17
N THR A 230 12.78 -8.85 9.08
CA THR A 230 11.64 -8.53 9.94
C THR A 230 10.36 -8.30 9.14
N ILE A 231 9.23 -8.70 9.73
CA ILE A 231 7.92 -8.17 9.42
C ILE A 231 7.66 -7.03 10.41
N LEU A 232 7.75 -5.78 9.94
CA LEU A 232 7.54 -4.59 10.76
C LEU A 232 6.12 -4.06 10.52
N ILE A 233 5.26 -4.23 11.52
CA ILE A 233 3.86 -3.76 11.45
C ILE A 233 3.80 -2.35 12.01
N HIS A 234 3.17 -1.44 11.28
CA HIS A 234 2.92 -0.07 11.69
C HIS A 234 1.43 0.18 11.71
N ILE A 235 0.82 0.05 12.89
CA ILE A 235 -0.61 0.30 13.08
C ILE A 235 -0.85 1.78 13.35
N GLN A 236 -1.93 2.35 12.80
CA GLN A 236 -2.13 3.79 12.77
C GLN A 236 -3.61 4.18 12.85
N LEU A 237 -3.87 5.34 13.45
CA LEU A 237 -5.01 6.22 13.29
C LEU A 237 -4.42 7.61 12.99
N ASN A 238 -4.04 7.83 11.74
CA ASN A 238 -3.27 9.00 11.33
C ASN A 238 -3.93 9.74 10.16
N PRO A 239 -4.26 11.04 10.29
CA PRO A 239 -4.83 11.82 9.18
C PRO A 239 -3.82 12.11 8.05
N LYS A 240 -2.52 12.00 8.31
CA LYS A 240 -1.43 12.32 7.37
C LYS A 240 -0.33 11.23 7.39
N PRO A 241 -0.66 9.98 7.01
CA PRO A 241 0.27 8.83 7.12
C PRO A 241 1.53 8.96 6.24
N LYS A 242 1.46 9.78 5.19
CA LYS A 242 2.57 10.07 4.26
C LYS A 242 3.44 11.25 4.69
N HIS A 243 3.14 11.93 5.80
CA HIS A 243 3.94 13.07 6.25
C HIS A 243 5.40 12.67 6.48
N THR A 244 6.33 13.56 6.13
CA THR A 244 7.76 13.27 6.06
C THR A 244 8.32 12.62 7.33
N ASP A 245 7.86 13.04 8.50
CA ASP A 245 8.36 12.47 9.76
C ASP A 245 7.86 11.05 10.02
N TYR A 246 6.60 10.74 9.70
CA TYR A 246 6.05 9.38 9.86
C TYR A 246 6.69 8.38 8.89
N ARG A 247 7.14 8.82 7.70
CA ARG A 247 7.82 7.96 6.73
C ARG A 247 9.33 7.91 6.88
N ARG A 248 9.92 8.70 7.78
CA ARG A 248 11.38 8.84 7.91
C ARG A 248 12.06 7.49 8.16
N TYR A 249 11.51 6.68 9.08
CA TYR A 249 12.04 5.35 9.36
C TYR A 249 11.96 4.42 8.13
N ARG A 250 10.89 4.50 7.33
CA ARG A 250 10.76 3.72 6.08
C ARG A 250 11.88 4.08 5.11
N ASN A 251 12.12 5.38 4.89
CA ASN A 251 13.21 5.84 4.03
C ASN A 251 14.59 5.37 4.54
N GLU A 252 14.80 5.35 5.85
CA GLU A 252 16.01 4.81 6.46
C GLU A 252 16.15 3.30 6.23
N VAL A 253 15.06 2.52 6.34
CA VAL A 253 15.04 1.09 5.99
C VAL A 253 15.31 0.88 4.49
N PHE A 254 14.75 1.73 3.62
CA PHE A 254 14.85 1.57 2.17
C PHE A 254 16.24 1.84 1.62
N ARG A 255 17.03 2.69 2.29
CA ARG A 255 18.40 3.03 1.89
C ARG A 255 19.42 1.93 2.22
N ARG A 256 19.06 0.98 3.08
CA ARG A 256 19.97 -0.10 3.50
C ARG A 256 20.15 -1.15 2.40
N SER A 257 21.32 -1.80 2.42
CA SER A 257 21.66 -2.82 1.43
C SER A 257 20.65 -3.97 1.47
N SER A 258 20.15 -4.37 0.30
CA SER A 258 19.24 -5.50 0.16
C SER A 258 19.85 -6.83 0.63
N VAL A 259 21.17 -6.93 0.68
CA VAL A 259 21.89 -8.12 1.20
C VAL A 259 21.79 -8.23 2.72
N THR A 260 21.60 -7.12 3.43
CA THR A 260 21.65 -7.05 4.90
C THR A 260 20.32 -6.69 5.54
N THR A 261 19.29 -6.41 4.74
CA THR A 261 17.96 -5.99 5.22
C THR A 261 16.87 -6.43 4.25
N ASP A 262 16.26 -7.58 4.54
CA ASP A 262 14.93 -7.90 4.04
C ASP A 262 13.92 -7.49 5.11
N CYS A 263 13.08 -6.52 4.79
CA CYS A 263 12.06 -6.03 5.71
C CYS A 263 10.76 -5.86 4.93
N ASP A 264 9.72 -6.56 5.38
CA ASP A 264 8.36 -6.26 4.96
C ASP A 264 7.80 -5.23 5.95
N ILE A 265 7.34 -4.08 5.44
CA ILE A 265 6.69 -3.07 6.28
C ILE A 265 5.20 -3.09 5.95
N VAL A 266 4.37 -3.28 6.97
CA VAL A 266 2.90 -3.27 6.83
C VAL A 266 2.35 -2.04 7.54
N CYS A 267 2.04 -1.00 6.78
CA CYS A 267 1.29 0.14 7.31
C CYS A 267 -0.21 -0.19 7.25
N LEU A 268 -0.87 -0.21 8.41
CA LEU A 268 -2.31 -0.45 8.52
C LEU A 268 -2.96 0.70 9.28
N ASN A 269 -3.71 1.53 8.57
CA ASN A 269 -4.43 2.68 9.08
C ASN A 269 -5.94 2.43 9.03
N TRP A 270 -6.72 3.37 9.56
CA TRP A 270 -8.16 3.44 9.33
C TRP A 270 -8.46 3.76 7.86
N ALA A 271 -9.71 3.54 7.44
CA ALA A 271 -10.21 3.95 6.14
C ALA A 271 -10.13 5.49 5.98
N HIS A 272 -10.32 5.96 4.75
CA HIS A 272 -10.34 7.40 4.46
C HIS A 272 -11.52 8.12 5.16
N ASN A 273 -11.51 9.45 5.13
CA ASN A 273 -12.63 10.28 5.58
C ASN A 273 -13.08 10.02 7.04
N VAL A 274 -12.15 9.82 7.96
CA VAL A 274 -12.47 9.70 9.39
C VAL A 274 -13.17 10.97 9.87
N ILE A 275 -14.20 10.78 10.69
CA ILE A 275 -14.95 11.84 11.38
C ILE A 275 -14.68 11.68 12.87
N GLN A 276 -14.14 12.73 13.48
CA GLN A 276 -13.80 12.77 14.90
C GLN A 276 -14.84 13.57 15.71
N HIS A 277 -15.23 13.03 16.86
CA HIS A 277 -16.08 13.68 17.85
C HIS A 277 -15.33 13.84 19.18
N ASP A 278 -15.39 15.02 19.79
CA ASP A 278 -14.62 15.33 21.01
C ASP A 278 -15.55 15.56 22.21
N SER A 279 -16.71 16.17 21.97
CA SER A 279 -17.79 16.35 22.94
C SER A 279 -19.15 16.38 22.22
N PRO A 280 -20.27 16.12 22.92
CA PRO A 280 -21.60 16.24 22.33
C PRO A 280 -21.95 17.65 21.84
N ASP A 281 -21.32 18.67 22.42
CA ASP A 281 -21.62 20.09 22.16
C ASP A 281 -20.79 20.68 21.00
N ASN A 282 -19.72 20.00 20.59
CA ASN A 282 -18.84 20.45 19.51
C ASN A 282 -19.25 19.82 18.17
N ALA A 283 -19.12 20.60 17.09
CA ALA A 283 -19.30 20.06 15.75
C ALA A 283 -18.22 19.01 15.44
N PRO A 284 -18.57 17.90 14.75
CA PRO A 284 -17.60 16.88 14.40
C PRO A 284 -16.56 17.39 13.41
N HIS A 285 -15.32 16.94 13.56
CA HIS A 285 -14.22 17.28 12.68
C HIS A 285 -14.02 16.20 11.62
N ALA A 286 -14.33 16.51 10.36
CA ALA A 286 -14.03 15.64 9.23
C ALA A 286 -12.57 15.82 8.77
N TRP A 287 -11.74 14.79 8.91
CA TRP A 287 -10.33 14.85 8.59
C TRP A 287 -10.05 14.97 7.08
N LYS A 288 -10.97 14.49 6.23
CA LYS A 288 -10.79 14.35 4.78
C LYS A 288 -9.49 13.63 4.39
N ASN A 289 -9.00 12.78 5.29
CA ASN A 289 -7.74 12.06 5.17
C ASN A 289 -7.83 10.94 4.15
N GLU A 290 -6.65 10.44 3.79
CA GLU A 290 -6.46 9.16 3.12
C GLU A 290 -6.21 8.07 4.16
N SER A 291 -6.45 6.81 3.77
CA SER A 291 -6.04 5.68 4.58
C SER A 291 -4.52 5.54 4.61
N GLY A 292 -3.87 5.44 3.44
CA GLY A 292 -2.42 5.27 3.37
C GLY A 292 -1.92 3.90 3.88
N SER A 293 -2.81 2.93 4.09
CA SER A 293 -2.42 1.54 4.33
C SER A 293 -1.66 0.98 3.11
N ALA A 294 -0.54 0.32 3.35
CA ALA A 294 0.28 -0.27 2.30
C ALA A 294 1.21 -1.38 2.82
N TRP A 295 1.58 -2.30 1.93
CA TRP A 295 2.60 -3.31 2.17
C TRP A 295 3.84 -3.02 1.31
N TYR A 296 4.98 -2.78 1.96
CA TYR A 296 6.26 -2.50 1.31
C TYR A 296 7.12 -3.77 1.28
N VAL A 297 7.60 -4.15 0.10
CA VAL A 297 8.35 -5.39 -0.13
C VAL A 297 9.69 -5.10 -0.82
N PRO A 298 10.79 -5.75 -0.43
CA PRO A 298 12.08 -5.67 -1.14
C PRO A 298 11.99 -6.07 -2.62
N GLU A 299 12.82 -5.46 -3.47
CA GLU A 299 12.90 -5.65 -4.94
C GLU A 299 12.93 -7.12 -5.42
N ARG A 300 13.53 -8.03 -4.64
CA ARG A 300 13.71 -9.42 -5.05
C ARG A 300 12.53 -10.34 -4.68
N ARG A 301 11.51 -9.81 -3.98
CA ARG A 301 10.49 -10.62 -3.27
C ARG A 301 9.05 -10.42 -3.73
N CYS A 302 8.82 -9.59 -4.76
CA CYS A 302 7.50 -9.40 -5.34
C CYS A 302 7.55 -9.63 -6.84
N SER A 303 6.48 -10.21 -7.37
CA SER A 303 6.35 -10.38 -8.80
C SER A 303 5.83 -9.12 -9.46
N VAL A 304 6.15 -9.02 -10.74
CA VAL A 304 5.79 -7.91 -11.63
C VAL A 304 5.09 -8.44 -12.89
N LYS A 305 4.61 -9.69 -12.85
CA LYS A 305 3.79 -10.28 -13.90
C LYS A 305 2.39 -9.69 -13.86
N ASP A 306 1.86 -9.39 -15.04
CA ASP A 306 0.56 -8.73 -15.19
C ASP A 306 -0.59 -9.49 -14.52
N ASP A 307 -0.70 -10.81 -14.70
CA ASP A 307 -1.81 -11.59 -14.14
C ASP A 307 -1.82 -11.58 -12.61
N GLU A 308 -0.64 -11.63 -11.98
CA GLU A 308 -0.49 -11.61 -10.52
C GLU A 308 -0.82 -10.21 -9.97
N VAL A 309 -0.39 -9.15 -10.65
CA VAL A 309 -0.73 -7.76 -10.29
C VAL A 309 -2.22 -7.46 -10.51
N ALA A 310 -2.77 -7.85 -11.65
CA ALA A 310 -4.18 -7.62 -11.99
C ALA A 310 -5.11 -8.37 -11.04
N ASN A 311 -4.75 -9.59 -10.62
CA ASN A 311 -5.50 -10.35 -9.62
C ASN A 311 -5.55 -9.63 -8.25
N ASN A 312 -4.46 -9.00 -7.83
CA ASN A 312 -4.41 -8.18 -6.63
C ASN A 312 -5.25 -6.90 -6.79
N GLU A 313 -5.09 -6.18 -7.92
CA GLU A 313 -5.81 -4.94 -8.19
C GLU A 313 -7.32 -5.13 -8.27
N ALA A 314 -7.77 -6.25 -8.85
CA ALA A 314 -9.18 -6.60 -8.95
C ALA A 314 -9.86 -6.71 -7.58
N LYS A 315 -9.10 -6.93 -6.50
CA LYS A 315 -9.60 -7.07 -5.13
C LYS A 315 -9.28 -5.86 -4.25
N GLY A 316 -8.60 -4.85 -4.78
CA GLY A 316 -8.26 -3.63 -4.05
C GLY A 316 -6.86 -3.60 -3.43
N LEU A 317 -5.89 -4.34 -3.99
CA LEU A 317 -4.48 -4.24 -3.62
C LEU A 317 -3.67 -3.74 -4.83
N TYR A 318 -3.26 -2.47 -4.82
CA TYR A 318 -2.73 -1.77 -5.99
C TYR A 318 -1.22 -1.67 -5.99
N TYR A 319 -0.59 -2.01 -7.11
CA TYR A 319 0.86 -1.99 -7.24
C TYR A 319 1.41 -0.60 -7.59
N THR A 320 2.50 -0.21 -6.93
CA THR A 320 3.45 0.81 -7.40
C THR A 320 4.90 0.37 -7.15
N TRP A 321 5.83 1.01 -7.85
CA TRP A 321 7.26 0.86 -7.66
C TRP A 321 7.87 2.12 -7.05
N HIS A 322 8.39 2.01 -5.84
CA HIS A 322 9.07 3.09 -5.15
C HIS A 322 10.49 3.31 -5.68
N GLU A 323 10.91 4.57 -5.83
CA GLU A 323 12.24 4.93 -6.35
C GLU A 323 13.42 4.34 -5.56
N LYS A 324 13.23 4.02 -4.27
CA LYS A 324 14.23 3.34 -3.43
C LYS A 324 14.17 1.81 -3.52
N LYS A 325 13.80 1.27 -4.69
CA LYS A 325 13.78 -0.17 -5.00
C LYS A 325 12.90 -0.97 -4.04
N ARG A 326 11.63 -0.57 -3.93
CA ARG A 326 10.61 -1.30 -3.17
C ARG A 326 9.35 -1.46 -4.02
N HIS A 327 8.76 -2.64 -3.96
CA HIS A 327 7.39 -2.81 -4.40
C HIS A 327 6.47 -2.31 -3.29
N VAL A 328 5.41 -1.61 -3.67
CA VAL A 328 4.43 -1.11 -2.71
C VAL A 328 3.04 -1.54 -3.18
N LEU A 329 2.34 -2.25 -2.30
CA LEU A 329 1.00 -2.77 -2.52
C LEU A 329 0.05 -1.97 -1.63
N HIS A 330 -0.66 -1.01 -2.23
CA HIS A 330 -1.57 -0.10 -1.53
C HIS A 330 -2.94 -0.74 -1.36
N PHE A 331 -3.49 -0.69 -0.16
CA PHE A 331 -4.86 -1.14 0.05
C PHE A 331 -5.85 -0.10 -0.47
N HIS A 332 -7.02 -0.56 -0.90
CA HIS A 332 -8.14 0.33 -1.18
C HIS A 332 -8.46 1.17 0.06
N TYR A 333 -8.92 2.41 -0.13
CA TYR A 333 -9.08 3.36 0.97
C TYR A 333 -10.38 3.22 1.77
N ASP A 334 -11.32 2.40 1.29
CA ASP A 334 -12.59 2.14 1.97
C ASP A 334 -12.44 1.15 3.13
N GLU A 335 -13.48 1.06 3.97
CA GLU A 335 -13.61 0.00 4.96
C GLU A 335 -13.54 -1.39 4.31
N ALA A 336 -12.71 -2.26 4.87
CA ALA A 336 -12.59 -3.64 4.42
C ALA A 336 -11.81 -4.51 5.40
N VAL A 337 -11.99 -5.82 5.26
CA VAL A 337 -11.02 -6.82 5.72
C VAL A 337 -10.29 -7.39 4.50
N PHE A 338 -8.96 -7.48 4.57
CA PHE A 338 -8.11 -8.01 3.53
C PHE A 338 -7.51 -9.34 3.97
N ALA A 339 -7.86 -10.43 3.29
CA ALA A 339 -7.28 -11.75 3.51
C ALA A 339 -6.20 -12.03 2.47
N LEU A 340 -4.97 -12.25 2.93
CA LEU A 340 -3.81 -12.42 2.06
C LEU A 340 -3.10 -13.75 2.29
N THR A 341 -2.47 -14.25 1.24
CA THR A 341 -1.41 -15.26 1.30
C THR A 341 -0.06 -14.59 1.07
N VAL A 342 0.88 -14.80 1.99
CA VAL A 342 2.13 -14.03 2.05
C VAL A 342 3.36 -14.96 2.12
N PRO A 343 4.30 -14.87 1.17
CA PRO A 343 5.59 -15.55 1.24
C PRO A 343 6.45 -15.00 2.40
N LYS A 344 7.26 -15.86 3.01
CA LYS A 344 8.11 -15.48 4.16
C LYS A 344 9.14 -14.42 3.81
N VAL A 345 9.56 -13.68 4.85
CA VAL A 345 10.64 -12.68 4.73
C VAL A 345 11.96 -13.29 4.28
N LEU A 346 12.23 -14.50 4.78
CA LEU A 346 13.36 -15.32 4.41
C LEU A 346 12.88 -16.76 4.15
N GLN A 347 13.51 -17.43 3.19
CA GLN A 347 13.32 -18.85 2.93
C GLN A 347 14.71 -19.50 2.97
N ASP A 348 14.89 -20.54 3.78
CA ASP A 348 16.18 -21.21 4.02
C ASP A 348 16.32 -22.58 3.32
N GLY A 349 15.31 -22.93 2.52
CA GLY A 349 15.29 -24.14 1.69
C GLY A 349 16.06 -24.02 0.37
N PRO A 350 16.03 -25.06 -0.48
CA PRO A 350 16.60 -25.00 -1.81
C PRO A 350 15.95 -23.90 -2.65
N ALA A 351 16.77 -23.06 -3.32
CA ALA A 351 16.32 -21.89 -4.08
C ALA A 351 15.26 -22.19 -5.17
N VAL A 352 15.19 -23.43 -5.67
CA VAL A 352 14.14 -23.85 -6.63
C VAL A 352 12.73 -23.83 -6.02
N HIS A 353 12.61 -23.83 -4.69
CA HIS A 353 11.35 -23.74 -3.96
C HIS A 353 11.01 -22.31 -3.52
N ASP A 354 11.86 -21.32 -3.79
CA ASP A 354 11.64 -19.95 -3.35
C ASP A 354 10.36 -19.37 -3.96
N VAL A 355 9.48 -18.87 -3.09
CA VAL A 355 8.25 -18.18 -3.50
C VAL A 355 8.50 -16.66 -3.46
N LEU A 356 8.66 -16.04 -4.64
CA LEU A 356 9.02 -14.63 -4.80
C LEU A 356 7.90 -13.77 -5.44
N ILE A 357 6.65 -14.10 -5.15
CA ILE A 357 5.47 -13.44 -5.76
C ILE A 357 4.92 -12.27 -4.93
N GLY A 358 5.46 -12.04 -3.73
CA GLY A 358 4.95 -11.04 -2.78
C GLY A 358 3.57 -11.39 -2.20
N PRO A 359 2.99 -10.51 -1.37
CA PRO A 359 1.64 -10.67 -0.85
C PRO A 359 0.59 -10.79 -1.97
N GLN A 360 -0.30 -11.77 -1.84
CA GLN A 360 -1.43 -12.00 -2.73
C GLN A 360 -2.73 -11.78 -1.97
N LEU A 361 -3.60 -10.90 -2.46
CA LEU A 361 -4.92 -10.69 -1.88
C LEU A 361 -5.85 -11.82 -2.37
N ASP A 362 -6.21 -12.71 -1.45
CA ASP A 362 -7.10 -13.84 -1.73
C ASP A 362 -8.54 -13.36 -1.80
N THR A 363 -8.96 -12.60 -0.78
CA THR A 363 -10.34 -12.16 -0.60
C THR A 363 -10.38 -10.80 0.08
N ARG A 364 -11.27 -9.92 -0.39
CA ARG A 364 -11.66 -8.70 0.31
C ARG A 364 -13.05 -8.91 0.90
N PHE A 365 -13.24 -8.57 2.16
CA PHE A 365 -14.57 -8.58 2.80
C PHE A 365 -15.06 -7.15 3.03
N ALA A 366 -16.36 -6.94 2.85
CA ALA A 366 -17.06 -5.71 3.19
C ALA A 366 -17.98 -5.96 4.40
N TRP A 367 -18.21 -4.93 5.20
CA TRP A 367 -19.13 -5.00 6.31
C TRP A 367 -20.57 -4.98 5.80
N ASP A 368 -21.35 -6.01 6.14
CA ASP A 368 -22.80 -6.02 5.93
C ASP A 368 -23.48 -5.60 7.23
N VAL A 369 -24.08 -4.42 7.22
CA VAL A 369 -24.77 -3.83 8.38
C VAL A 369 -26.02 -4.61 8.76
N GLU A 370 -26.75 -5.14 7.78
CA GLU A 370 -28.00 -5.88 8.02
C GLU A 370 -27.72 -7.26 8.60
N ALA A 371 -26.72 -7.95 8.04
CA ALA A 371 -26.29 -9.26 8.52
C ALA A 371 -25.40 -9.18 9.77
N GLY A 372 -24.85 -8.01 10.09
CA GLY A 372 -23.91 -7.82 11.20
C GLY A 372 -22.64 -8.66 11.06
N THR A 373 -22.15 -8.83 9.82
CA THR A 373 -20.99 -9.68 9.54
C THR A 373 -20.17 -9.19 8.36
N TRP A 374 -18.88 -9.55 8.35
CA TRP A 374 -18.02 -9.41 7.18
C TRP A 374 -18.40 -10.43 6.10
N GLN A 375 -18.67 -9.96 4.88
CA GLN A 375 -19.02 -10.80 3.72
C GLN A 375 -18.01 -10.63 2.59
N GLU A 376 -17.78 -11.70 1.84
CA GLU A 376 -16.88 -11.66 0.69
C GLU A 376 -17.38 -10.68 -0.37
N SER A 377 -16.50 -9.80 -0.81
CA SER A 377 -16.76 -8.84 -1.87
C SER A 377 -16.29 -9.43 -3.19
N THR A 378 -17.21 -9.58 -4.15
CA THR A 378 -16.93 -10.13 -5.48
C THR A 378 -16.72 -9.06 -6.55
N SER A 379 -17.06 -7.80 -6.24
CA SER A 379 -16.87 -6.67 -7.15
C SER A 379 -15.48 -6.05 -7.00
N CYS A 380 -14.95 -5.55 -8.12
CA CYS A 380 -13.75 -4.72 -8.09
C CYS A 380 -14.06 -3.40 -7.39
N PRO A 381 -13.28 -2.96 -6.38
CA PRO A 381 -13.52 -1.70 -5.71
C PRO A 381 -13.45 -0.51 -6.68
N GLU A 382 -14.36 0.46 -6.50
CA GLU A 382 -14.38 1.69 -7.31
C GLU A 382 -13.25 2.61 -6.89
N THR A 383 -12.47 3.08 -7.87
CA THR A 383 -11.28 3.90 -7.62
C THR A 383 -11.49 5.37 -7.98
N GLY A 384 -12.72 5.76 -8.31
CA GLY A 384 -13.08 7.05 -8.90
C GLY A 384 -12.81 7.15 -10.41
N TRP A 385 -12.41 6.06 -11.07
CA TRP A 385 -12.11 6.06 -12.50
C TRP A 385 -13.37 6.29 -13.35
N SER A 386 -14.49 5.67 -12.93
CA SER A 386 -15.76 5.78 -13.62
C SER A 386 -16.26 7.23 -13.67
N GLU A 387 -16.09 7.99 -12.59
CA GLU A 387 -16.44 9.41 -12.53
C GLU A 387 -15.60 10.24 -13.52
N ILE A 388 -14.29 9.98 -13.58
CA ILE A 388 -13.39 10.68 -14.49
C ILE A 388 -13.74 10.43 -15.95
N THR A 389 -13.91 9.17 -16.35
CA THR A 389 -14.19 8.82 -17.76
C THR A 389 -15.56 9.31 -18.24
N ASN A 390 -16.47 9.64 -17.33
CA ASN A 390 -17.79 10.18 -17.62
C ASN A 390 -17.93 11.70 -17.34
N SER A 391 -16.83 12.39 -17.04
CA SER A 391 -16.83 13.80 -16.64
C SER A 391 -17.22 14.78 -17.76
N SER A 392 -16.98 14.44 -19.03
CA SER A 392 -17.43 15.23 -20.18
C SER A 392 -17.57 14.36 -21.44
N PRO A 393 -18.38 14.78 -22.44
CA PRO A 393 -18.52 14.05 -23.71
C PRO A 393 -17.18 13.81 -24.43
N GLU A 394 -16.26 14.78 -24.36
CA GLU A 394 -14.94 14.69 -24.97
C GLU A 394 -14.08 13.61 -24.30
N VAL A 395 -14.08 13.58 -22.97
CA VAL A 395 -13.36 12.57 -22.19
C VAL A 395 -13.97 11.18 -22.44
N THR A 396 -15.29 11.05 -22.35
CA THR A 396 -16.00 9.79 -22.60
C THR A 396 -15.67 9.22 -23.98
N ALA A 397 -15.66 10.08 -25.01
CA ALA A 397 -15.31 9.63 -26.35
C ALA A 397 -13.84 9.22 -26.50
N ALA A 398 -12.91 9.90 -25.81
CA ALA A 398 -11.48 9.55 -25.88
C ALA A 398 -11.15 8.26 -25.11
N PHE A 399 -11.90 7.95 -24.05
CA PHE A 399 -11.69 6.80 -23.17
C PHE A 399 -12.66 5.65 -23.42
N GLN A 400 -13.45 5.67 -24.51
CA GLN A 400 -14.46 4.65 -24.80
C GLN A 400 -13.90 3.21 -24.83
N SER A 401 -12.68 3.02 -25.32
CA SER A 401 -11.97 1.73 -25.34
C SER A 401 -11.16 1.43 -24.07
N LEU A 402 -11.20 2.31 -23.07
CA LEU A 402 -10.38 2.28 -21.86
C LEU A 402 -11.24 2.20 -20.58
N GLN A 403 -12.30 1.40 -20.62
CA GLN A 403 -13.27 1.25 -19.53
C GLN A 403 -13.15 -0.08 -18.77
N ASP A 404 -12.43 -1.06 -19.31
CA ASP A 404 -12.29 -2.38 -18.67
C ASP A 404 -11.35 -2.34 -17.46
N LEU A 405 -11.94 -2.20 -16.28
CA LEU A 405 -11.23 -2.17 -15.00
C LEU A 405 -10.60 -3.51 -14.59
N LYS A 406 -10.90 -4.62 -15.27
CA LYS A 406 -10.16 -5.88 -15.04
C LYS A 406 -8.72 -5.78 -15.54
N ASN A 407 -8.43 -4.83 -16.42
CA ASN A 407 -7.13 -4.65 -17.07
C ASN A 407 -6.61 -3.21 -16.91
N ARG A 408 -6.60 -2.68 -15.68
CA ARG A 408 -6.11 -1.31 -15.38
C ARG A 408 -4.73 -1.02 -15.95
N LEU A 409 -3.82 -2.00 -15.92
CA LEU A 409 -2.48 -1.87 -16.53
C LEU A 409 -2.54 -1.60 -18.04
N HIS A 410 -3.52 -2.15 -18.77
CA HIS A 410 -3.68 -1.86 -20.19
C HIS A 410 -4.11 -0.42 -20.41
N ILE A 411 -5.05 0.07 -19.59
CA ILE A 411 -5.50 1.46 -19.62
C ILE A 411 -4.31 2.38 -19.36
N GLU A 412 -3.53 2.08 -18.33
CA GLU A 412 -2.37 2.86 -17.94
C GLU A 412 -1.27 2.88 -18.99
N ARG A 413 -0.97 1.75 -19.64
CA ARG A 413 -0.02 1.70 -20.76
C ARG A 413 -0.49 2.50 -21.96
N ALA A 414 -1.79 2.45 -22.28
CA ALA A 414 -2.38 3.27 -23.33
C ALA A 414 -2.24 4.77 -23.02
N ILE A 415 -2.50 5.16 -21.76
CA ILE A 415 -2.32 6.55 -21.29
C ILE A 415 -0.85 6.95 -21.36
N SER A 416 0.08 6.11 -20.90
CA SER A 416 1.52 6.36 -20.93
C SER A 416 2.00 6.65 -22.34
N LEU A 417 1.73 5.76 -23.31
CA LEU A 417 2.07 5.97 -24.73
C LEU A 417 1.46 7.27 -25.27
N SER A 418 0.19 7.51 -25.00
CA SER A 418 -0.54 8.69 -25.46
C SER A 418 0.06 10.00 -24.94
N CYS A 419 0.73 9.98 -23.78
CA CYS A 419 1.35 11.14 -23.17
C CYS A 419 2.85 11.30 -23.47
N GLY A 420 3.45 10.32 -24.17
CA GLY A 420 4.90 10.21 -24.34
C GLY A 420 5.58 9.75 -23.04
N PRO A 421 5.80 8.43 -22.82
CA PRO A 421 6.41 7.93 -21.60
C PRO A 421 7.81 8.50 -21.36
N ARG A 422 8.19 8.65 -20.08
CA ARG A 422 9.50 9.17 -19.67
C ARG A 422 10.67 8.31 -20.15
N SER A 423 10.45 7.01 -20.31
CA SER A 423 11.41 6.03 -20.81
C SER A 423 10.73 5.15 -21.86
N MET A 424 11.36 4.96 -23.01
CA MET A 424 10.92 4.09 -24.10
C MET A 424 11.98 3.03 -24.41
N LYS A 425 12.49 2.40 -23.34
CA LYS A 425 13.41 1.25 -23.46
C LYS A 425 12.62 -0.02 -23.77
N GLU A 426 13.34 -1.08 -24.12
CA GLU A 426 12.75 -2.42 -24.19
C GLU A 426 12.05 -2.75 -22.87
N GLN A 427 10.90 -3.42 -22.96
CA GLN A 427 10.07 -3.78 -21.80
C GLN A 427 9.61 -2.59 -20.94
N TRP A 428 9.50 -1.37 -21.49
CA TRP A 428 8.93 -0.21 -20.79
C TRP A 428 7.53 -0.48 -20.21
N TYR A 429 6.78 -1.38 -20.83
CA TYR A 429 5.42 -1.76 -20.47
C TYR A 429 5.34 -2.69 -19.25
N ARG A 430 6.45 -3.28 -18.78
CA ARG A 430 6.44 -4.01 -17.51
C ARG A 430 6.06 -3.06 -16.38
N VAL A 431 5.27 -3.54 -15.42
CA VAL A 431 4.69 -2.69 -14.38
C VAL A 431 5.75 -2.00 -13.49
N ASP A 432 6.90 -2.64 -13.27
CA ASP A 432 8.07 -2.07 -12.58
C ASP A 432 8.81 -1.01 -13.40
N ASN A 433 8.58 -0.96 -14.71
CA ASN A 433 9.12 0.04 -15.62
C ASN A 433 8.14 1.16 -16.00
N LEU A 434 6.84 0.90 -15.85
CA LEU A 434 5.77 1.78 -16.25
C LEU A 434 5.79 3.09 -15.45
N ASP A 435 5.83 4.21 -16.15
CA ASP A 435 6.02 5.54 -15.54
C ASP A 435 4.88 5.93 -14.59
N VAL A 436 3.64 5.55 -14.92
CA VAL A 436 2.49 5.81 -14.03
C VAL A 436 2.54 5.02 -12.72
N CYS A 437 3.22 3.87 -12.70
CA CYS A 437 3.37 3.03 -11.52
C CYS A 437 4.54 3.46 -10.64
N ARG A 438 5.34 4.46 -11.05
CA ARG A 438 6.46 4.96 -10.24
C ARG A 438 5.95 5.81 -9.08
N MET A 439 6.55 5.61 -7.93
CA MET A 439 6.25 6.35 -6.71
C MET A 439 7.53 7.04 -6.19
N PRO A 440 7.51 8.36 -6.00
CA PRO A 440 8.64 9.10 -5.46
C PRO A 440 8.82 8.84 -3.96
N GLU A 441 9.92 9.35 -3.38
CA GLU A 441 10.19 9.32 -1.93
C GLU A 441 9.07 9.98 -1.08
N SER A 442 8.18 10.75 -1.72
CA SER A 442 7.00 11.31 -1.04
C SER A 442 5.87 10.31 -0.80
N GLU A 443 5.96 9.10 -1.37
CA GLU A 443 4.91 8.07 -1.33
C GLU A 443 3.55 8.53 -1.92
N VAL A 444 3.56 9.61 -2.70
CA VAL A 444 2.38 10.13 -3.41
C VAL A 444 2.12 9.28 -4.66
N VAL A 445 0.89 8.80 -4.82
CA VAL A 445 0.49 7.88 -5.89
C VAL A 445 -0.29 8.63 -6.97
N ALA A 446 0.36 8.86 -8.11
CA ALA A 446 -0.22 9.57 -9.26
C ALA A 446 -0.76 8.64 -10.38
N ARG A 447 -1.06 7.38 -10.05
CA ARG A 447 -1.60 6.41 -11.02
C ARG A 447 -2.89 6.91 -11.63
N ALA A 448 -2.98 6.89 -12.96
CA ALA A 448 -4.09 7.50 -13.69
C ALA A 448 -5.44 6.84 -13.39
N THR A 449 -5.46 5.52 -13.20
CA THR A 449 -6.70 4.77 -12.93
C THR A 449 -7.10 4.74 -11.45
N LEU A 450 -6.27 5.30 -10.57
CA LEU A 450 -6.49 5.33 -9.12
C LEU A 450 -6.70 6.78 -8.65
N GLN A 451 -7.96 7.19 -8.47
CA GLN A 451 -8.32 8.53 -7.97
C GLN A 451 -8.43 8.58 -6.43
N LEU A 452 -7.69 7.70 -5.75
CA LEU A 452 -7.75 7.54 -4.29
C LEU A 452 -6.88 8.58 -3.56
N ASP A 453 -5.64 8.78 -4.03
CA ASP A 453 -4.70 9.76 -3.48
C ASP A 453 -5.20 11.19 -3.76
N ARG A 454 -5.26 12.03 -2.74
CA ARG A 454 -5.80 13.39 -2.74
C ARG A 454 -4.71 14.46 -2.69
N ASP A 455 -3.44 14.07 -2.73
CA ASP A 455 -2.34 15.03 -2.81
C ASP A 455 -2.50 15.91 -4.07
N PRO A 456 -2.38 17.25 -3.94
CA PRO A 456 -2.54 18.16 -5.06
C PRO A 456 -1.64 17.85 -6.26
N LEU A 457 -0.43 17.33 -6.03
CA LEU A 457 0.50 16.96 -7.10
C LEU A 457 0.00 15.71 -7.85
N ALA A 458 -0.54 14.71 -7.14
CA ALA A 458 -1.16 13.54 -7.77
C ALA A 458 -2.37 13.96 -8.62
N LEU A 459 -3.24 14.83 -8.10
CA LEU A 459 -4.39 15.35 -8.84
C LEU A 459 -3.95 16.05 -10.13
N GLN A 460 -2.96 16.94 -10.02
CA GLN A 460 -2.43 17.68 -11.16
C GLN A 460 -1.85 16.74 -12.22
N GLU A 461 -1.05 15.74 -11.83
CA GLU A 461 -0.46 14.79 -12.77
C GLU A 461 -1.54 13.94 -13.47
N ARG A 462 -2.53 13.43 -12.73
CA ARG A 462 -3.64 12.67 -13.31
C ARG A 462 -4.43 13.52 -14.30
N GLN A 463 -4.77 14.76 -13.93
CA GLN A 463 -5.51 15.68 -14.80
C GLN A 463 -4.74 16.01 -16.09
N GLN A 464 -3.43 16.21 -16.00
CA GLN A 464 -2.59 16.43 -17.19
C GLN A 464 -2.62 15.23 -18.14
N ARG A 465 -2.51 14.00 -17.61
CA ARG A 465 -2.59 12.77 -18.42
C ARG A 465 -3.95 12.61 -19.09
N ILE A 466 -5.04 12.79 -18.33
CA ILE A 466 -6.41 12.71 -18.85
C ILE A 466 -6.64 13.75 -19.95
N SER A 467 -6.21 14.99 -19.73
CA SER A 467 -6.31 16.07 -20.71
C SER A 467 -5.53 15.74 -22.00
N ARG A 468 -4.31 15.22 -21.89
CA ARG A 468 -3.50 14.84 -23.05
C ARG A 468 -4.16 13.74 -23.89
N VAL A 469 -4.68 12.70 -23.25
CA VAL A 469 -5.40 11.60 -23.93
C VAL A 469 -6.67 12.14 -24.61
N THR A 470 -7.40 13.03 -23.93
CA THR A 470 -8.62 13.65 -24.46
C THR A 470 -8.33 14.48 -25.71
N VAL A 471 -7.29 15.33 -25.66
CA VAL A 471 -6.84 16.13 -26.80
C VAL A 471 -6.35 15.23 -27.95
N LEU A 472 -5.61 14.17 -27.65
CA LEU A 472 -5.18 13.20 -28.66
C LEU A 472 -6.38 12.55 -29.36
N GLY A 473 -7.39 12.10 -28.59
CA GLY A 473 -8.63 11.55 -29.13
C GLY A 473 -9.41 12.55 -30.00
N HIS A 474 -9.33 13.84 -29.70
CA HIS A 474 -9.86 14.89 -30.58
C HIS A 474 -9.03 15.02 -31.87
N ILE A 475 -7.70 15.12 -31.78
CA ILE A 475 -6.79 15.22 -32.93
C ILE A 475 -7.00 14.07 -33.92
N LEU A 476 -7.11 12.84 -33.43
CA LEU A 476 -7.34 11.64 -34.26
C LEU A 476 -8.66 11.68 -35.05
N ARG A 477 -9.64 12.46 -34.57
CA ARG A 477 -10.96 12.61 -35.22
C ARG A 477 -11.04 13.80 -36.16
N THR A 478 -10.39 14.91 -35.83
CA THR A 478 -10.67 16.21 -36.47
C THR A 478 -9.52 16.77 -37.29
N VAL A 479 -8.28 16.33 -37.07
CA VAL A 479 -7.10 16.90 -37.72
C VAL A 479 -6.64 16.00 -38.88
N PRO A 480 -6.20 16.59 -40.02
CA PRO A 480 -5.54 15.83 -41.07
C PRO A 480 -4.28 15.11 -40.54
N LEU A 481 -4.30 13.79 -40.55
CA LEU A 481 -3.21 12.96 -40.05
C LEU A 481 -2.08 12.82 -41.08
N PRO A 482 -0.81 12.71 -40.64
CA PRO A 482 0.33 12.55 -41.54
C PRO A 482 0.29 11.19 -42.26
N ALA A 483 1.03 11.08 -43.37
CA ALA A 483 0.95 9.93 -44.30
C ALA A 483 1.09 8.56 -43.62
N GLN A 484 1.94 8.47 -42.60
CA GLN A 484 2.25 7.25 -41.86
C GLN A 484 1.04 6.68 -41.09
N ILE A 485 0.08 7.53 -40.73
CA ILE A 485 -1.12 7.18 -39.94
C ILE A 485 -2.42 7.72 -40.54
N LYS A 486 -2.41 8.11 -41.83
CA LYS A 486 -3.55 8.73 -42.51
C LYS A 486 -4.82 7.86 -42.48
N ASP A 487 -4.62 6.55 -42.56
CA ASP A 487 -5.66 5.52 -42.51
C ASP A 487 -6.40 5.44 -41.15
N LEU A 488 -5.81 6.01 -40.09
CA LEU A 488 -6.41 6.06 -38.74
C LEU A 488 -7.42 7.21 -38.56
N SER A 489 -7.58 8.10 -39.55
CA SER A 489 -8.52 9.22 -39.47
C SER A 489 -9.98 8.75 -39.32
N GLY A 490 -10.77 9.49 -38.53
CA GLY A 490 -12.23 9.37 -38.50
C GLY A 490 -12.80 8.06 -37.92
N GLY A 491 -12.08 7.36 -37.04
CA GLY A 491 -12.58 6.14 -36.39
C GLY A 491 -11.54 5.32 -35.63
N ALA A 492 -10.40 5.92 -35.28
CA ALA A 492 -9.41 5.26 -34.43
C ALA A 492 -9.78 5.37 -32.94
N ALA A 493 -9.36 4.37 -32.18
CA ALA A 493 -9.51 4.30 -30.74
C ALA A 493 -8.15 4.22 -30.05
N ILE A 494 -8.08 4.72 -28.81
CA ILE A 494 -6.88 4.65 -27.98
C ILE A 494 -6.97 3.36 -27.15
N ALA A 495 -6.09 2.41 -27.39
CA ALA A 495 -6.08 1.13 -26.69
C ALA A 495 -4.69 0.49 -26.71
N TRP A 496 -4.39 -0.33 -25.71
CA TRP A 496 -3.14 -1.08 -25.62
C TRP A 496 -3.41 -2.59 -25.65
N SER A 497 -2.48 -3.37 -26.21
CA SER A 497 -2.56 -4.83 -26.24
C SER A 497 -1.17 -5.46 -26.02
N PRO A 498 -1.08 -6.59 -25.29
CA PRO A 498 0.18 -7.32 -25.14
C PRO A 498 0.75 -7.83 -26.48
N ASN A 499 -0.08 -8.00 -27.51
CA ASN A 499 0.37 -8.44 -28.85
C ASN A 499 1.07 -7.32 -29.64
N SER A 500 0.84 -6.06 -29.27
CA SER A 500 1.40 -4.87 -29.89
C SER A 500 1.78 -3.86 -28.80
N PRO A 501 2.76 -4.21 -27.94
CA PRO A 501 2.98 -3.53 -26.68
C PRO A 501 3.53 -2.11 -26.84
N ASN A 502 3.97 -1.72 -28.03
CA ASN A 502 4.54 -0.41 -28.31
C ASN A 502 3.59 0.52 -29.08
N THR A 503 2.32 0.12 -29.26
CA THR A 503 1.31 0.93 -29.98
C THR A 503 0.12 1.23 -29.08
N ASN A 504 -0.52 2.37 -29.30
CA ASN A 504 -1.69 2.81 -28.53
C ASN A 504 -2.88 3.27 -29.37
N VAL A 505 -2.76 3.32 -30.70
CA VAL A 505 -3.87 3.72 -31.58
C VAL A 505 -4.20 2.60 -32.54
N ILE A 506 -5.48 2.18 -32.53
CA ILE A 506 -6.00 1.09 -33.34
C ILE A 506 -7.23 1.53 -34.11
N LYS A 507 -7.47 0.88 -35.26
CA LYS A 507 -8.69 1.02 -36.05
C LYS A 507 -8.93 -0.28 -36.81
N THR A 508 -10.17 -0.75 -36.85
CA THR A 508 -10.53 -1.98 -37.57
C THR A 508 -10.09 -1.88 -39.05
N GLY A 509 -9.37 -2.89 -39.53
CA GLY A 509 -8.86 -2.94 -40.90
C GLY A 509 -7.60 -2.09 -41.16
N ALA A 510 -7.05 -1.43 -40.15
CA ALA A 510 -5.81 -0.66 -40.24
C ALA A 510 -4.71 -1.24 -39.35
N ARG A 511 -3.45 -0.98 -39.69
CA ARG A 511 -2.30 -1.35 -38.83
C ARG A 511 -2.23 -0.44 -37.60
N PRO A 512 -1.85 -0.96 -36.42
CA PRO A 512 -1.72 -0.13 -35.22
C PRO A 512 -0.60 0.91 -35.37
N ALA A 513 -0.62 1.94 -34.53
CA ALA A 513 0.40 2.98 -34.50
C ALA A 513 0.73 3.45 -33.07
N LEU A 514 1.93 3.99 -32.89
CA LEU A 514 2.32 4.75 -31.70
C LEU A 514 2.03 6.23 -31.97
N VAL A 515 1.09 6.80 -31.24
CA VAL A 515 0.76 8.23 -31.34
C VAL A 515 0.79 8.89 -29.97
N ALA A 516 1.57 9.95 -29.82
CA ALA A 516 1.70 10.67 -28.55
C ALA A 516 1.39 12.15 -28.72
N TYR A 517 0.68 12.73 -27.76
CA TYR A 517 0.46 14.16 -27.62
C TYR A 517 1.26 14.72 -26.44
N LEU A 518 2.18 15.65 -26.72
CA LEU A 518 3.14 16.17 -25.75
C LEU A 518 2.68 17.46 -25.05
N GLY A 519 1.47 17.95 -25.35
CA GLY A 519 0.90 19.16 -24.76
C GLY A 519 1.09 20.42 -25.60
N GLU A 520 0.92 21.55 -24.93
CA GLU A 520 1.01 22.90 -25.50
C GLU A 520 2.46 23.40 -25.45
N ASN A 521 3.00 23.81 -26.59
CA ASN A 521 4.33 24.36 -26.80
C ASN A 521 5.47 23.65 -26.03
N PRO A 522 5.62 22.32 -26.15
CA PRO A 522 6.68 21.59 -25.46
C PRO A 522 8.06 21.99 -25.98
N PRO A 523 9.12 21.91 -25.15
CA PRO A 523 10.50 22.07 -25.59
C PRO A 523 10.84 21.12 -26.74
N MET A 524 11.42 21.65 -27.82
CA MET A 524 11.66 20.88 -29.06
C MET A 524 12.68 19.74 -28.90
N ASP A 525 13.59 19.84 -27.93
CA ASP A 525 14.50 18.77 -27.54
C ASP A 525 13.74 17.57 -26.96
N ILE A 526 12.69 17.82 -26.17
CA ILE A 526 11.80 16.78 -25.64
C ILE A 526 11.02 16.13 -26.78
N VAL A 527 10.44 16.93 -27.67
CA VAL A 527 9.70 16.43 -28.85
C VAL A 527 10.58 15.53 -29.71
N LYS A 528 11.80 16.00 -30.02
CA LYS A 528 12.78 15.24 -30.79
C LYS A 528 13.14 13.92 -30.11
N ARG A 529 13.53 13.99 -28.83
CA ARG A 529 13.94 12.80 -28.05
C ARG A 529 12.83 11.76 -27.98
N ILE A 530 11.59 12.17 -27.70
CA ILE A 530 10.46 11.24 -27.63
C ILE A 530 10.17 10.64 -29.02
N GLY A 531 10.21 11.43 -30.08
CA GLY A 531 9.99 10.94 -31.45
C GLY A 531 11.04 9.93 -31.91
N GLU A 532 12.32 10.22 -31.66
CA GLU A 532 13.42 9.31 -32.01
C GLU A 532 13.34 8.01 -31.22
N ASN A 533 13.06 8.09 -29.91
CA ASN A 533 12.90 6.89 -29.08
C ASN A 533 11.68 6.06 -29.48
N ALA A 534 10.55 6.70 -29.79
CA ALA A 534 9.32 6.02 -30.22
C ALA A 534 9.54 5.28 -31.54
N PHE A 535 10.23 5.91 -32.49
CA PHE A 535 10.62 5.28 -33.76
C PHE A 535 11.55 4.09 -33.53
N GLU A 536 12.60 4.27 -32.72
CA GLU A 536 13.55 3.19 -32.45
C GLU A 536 12.89 2.01 -31.74
N LEU A 537 11.95 2.26 -30.85
CA LEU A 537 11.17 1.23 -30.16
C LEU A 537 10.37 0.36 -31.13
N LEU A 538 9.63 0.97 -32.07
CA LEU A 538 8.89 0.22 -33.10
C LEU A 538 9.82 -0.44 -34.12
N ARG A 539 10.94 0.20 -34.48
CA ARG A 539 11.94 -0.35 -35.40
C ARG A 539 12.55 -1.64 -34.85
N ARG A 540 12.91 -1.66 -33.57
CA ARG A 540 13.46 -2.85 -32.90
C ARG A 540 12.46 -3.97 -32.76
N GLU A 541 11.18 -3.65 -32.53
CA GLU A 541 10.11 -4.65 -32.57
C GLU A 541 10.00 -5.29 -33.97
N ASN A 542 10.42 -4.57 -35.01
CA ASN A 542 10.60 -5.04 -36.39
C ASN A 542 9.36 -5.74 -36.98
N LYS A 543 8.18 -5.18 -36.72
CA LYS A 543 6.91 -5.64 -37.30
C LYS A 543 6.51 -4.77 -38.48
N GLU A 544 5.42 -5.14 -39.14
CA GLU A 544 4.89 -4.44 -40.32
C GLU A 544 4.50 -2.97 -40.06
N TYR A 545 4.47 -2.53 -38.80
CA TYR A 545 4.14 -1.17 -38.38
C TYR A 545 5.35 -0.39 -37.82
N LYS A 546 6.58 -0.84 -38.09
CA LYS A 546 7.82 -0.27 -37.56
C LYS A 546 8.02 1.24 -37.79
N ASP A 547 7.36 1.80 -38.80
CA ASP A 547 7.42 3.21 -39.19
C ASP A 547 6.18 4.01 -38.76
N ARG A 548 5.19 3.38 -38.11
CA ARG A 548 3.91 4.00 -37.75
C ARG A 548 3.97 4.75 -36.42
N VAL A 549 4.78 5.81 -36.41
CA VAL A 549 4.94 6.74 -35.28
C VAL A 549 4.43 8.12 -35.67
N ALA A 550 3.68 8.76 -34.77
CA ALA A 550 3.33 10.17 -34.90
C ALA A 550 3.41 10.87 -33.54
N ILE A 551 4.22 11.93 -33.46
CA ILE A 551 4.30 12.78 -32.27
C ILE A 551 3.65 14.11 -32.61
N CYS A 552 2.65 14.51 -31.82
CA CYS A 552 1.96 15.78 -32.01
C CYS A 552 2.01 16.65 -30.75
N TYR A 553 1.87 17.95 -30.98
CA TYR A 553 1.82 18.99 -29.96
C TYR A 553 1.07 20.19 -30.54
N ARG A 554 0.69 21.15 -29.69
CA ARG A 554 0.08 22.41 -30.14
C ARG A 554 1.06 23.57 -29.99
N THR A 555 1.03 24.51 -30.93
CA THR A 555 1.84 25.74 -30.85
C THR A 555 1.18 26.75 -29.91
N VAL A 556 1.88 27.87 -29.63
CA VAL A 556 1.31 29.01 -28.88
C VAL A 556 0.01 29.52 -29.53
N ASP A 557 -0.11 29.42 -30.85
CA ASP A 557 -1.33 29.80 -31.60
C ASP A 557 -2.44 28.73 -31.55
N GLY A 558 -2.28 27.67 -30.75
CA GLY A 558 -3.22 26.55 -30.65
C GLY A 558 -3.24 25.60 -31.86
N VAL A 559 -2.31 25.78 -32.81
CA VAL A 559 -2.26 24.96 -34.03
C VAL A 559 -1.62 23.62 -33.73
N THR A 560 -2.30 22.52 -34.09
CA THR A 560 -1.72 21.17 -33.97
C THR A 560 -0.62 20.97 -35.00
N LYS A 561 0.57 20.57 -34.54
CA LYS A 561 1.73 20.21 -35.37
C LYS A 561 2.10 18.75 -35.15
N PHE A 562 2.56 18.11 -36.21
CA PHE A 562 3.19 16.79 -36.16
C PHE A 562 4.69 16.97 -36.35
N PHE A 563 5.48 16.35 -35.47
CA PHE A 563 6.92 16.39 -35.55
C PHE A 563 7.43 15.52 -36.71
N HIS A 564 8.37 16.06 -37.50
CA HIS A 564 8.98 15.33 -38.61
C HIS A 564 10.16 14.47 -38.11
N ILE A 565 9.94 13.16 -38.00
CA ILE A 565 10.97 12.18 -37.63
C ILE A 565 11.75 11.81 -38.90
N LYS A 566 13.00 12.28 -39.02
CA LYS A 566 13.82 12.11 -40.23
C LYS A 566 14.02 10.64 -40.62
N GLN A 567 14.15 9.76 -39.64
CA GLN A 567 14.40 8.33 -39.83
C GLN A 567 13.22 7.60 -40.50
N GLN A 568 12.00 8.16 -40.48
CA GLN A 568 10.84 7.60 -41.19
C GLN A 568 10.89 7.83 -42.70
N THR A 569 11.69 8.79 -43.16
CA THR A 569 11.79 9.18 -44.58
C THR A 569 13.16 8.89 -45.19
N ASP A 570 14.13 8.46 -44.38
CA ASP A 570 15.47 8.10 -44.82
C ASP A 570 15.58 6.62 -45.22
N ILE A 571 15.72 6.37 -46.52
CA ILE A 571 15.84 5.04 -47.12
C ILE A 571 17.19 4.39 -46.78
N THR A 572 18.18 5.17 -46.33
CA THR A 572 19.54 4.71 -46.02
C THR A 572 19.78 4.38 -44.54
N TYR A 573 18.76 4.56 -43.68
CA TYR A 573 18.87 4.30 -42.26
C TYR A 573 19.02 2.79 -41.96
N ASP A 574 20.26 2.35 -41.71
CA ASP A 574 20.64 0.95 -41.46
C ASP A 574 20.56 0.53 -39.98
N GLY A 575 20.17 1.45 -39.08
CA GLY A 575 20.07 1.20 -37.65
C GLY A 575 21.34 1.48 -36.84
N SER A 576 22.36 2.11 -37.41
CA SER A 576 23.48 2.65 -36.63
C SER A 576 23.00 3.77 -35.68
N SER A 577 23.06 3.51 -34.37
CA SER A 577 22.66 4.43 -33.29
C SER A 577 23.73 5.51 -33.04
N MET A 578 23.31 6.77 -32.91
CA MET A 578 24.14 7.90 -32.40
C MET A 578 24.05 8.06 -30.86
N ALA A 579 23.40 7.14 -30.15
CA ALA A 579 23.30 7.18 -28.68
C ALA A 579 24.43 6.41 -27.99
N SER A 580 25.68 6.77 -28.27
CA SER A 580 26.85 6.29 -27.51
C SER A 580 27.76 7.43 -27.01
N ILE A 581 27.25 8.66 -26.91
CA ILE A 581 28.00 9.78 -26.36
C ILE A 581 27.10 10.62 -25.45
N ALA A 582 26.88 10.14 -24.22
CA ALA A 582 26.82 10.93 -22.98
C ALA A 582 26.45 10.03 -21.78
N GLY A 583 27.47 9.66 -20.99
CA GLY A 583 27.35 9.47 -19.53
C GLY A 583 27.05 8.07 -19.01
N GLU A 584 28.00 7.13 -19.13
CA GLU A 584 28.29 6.25 -18.00
C GLU A 584 29.11 7.06 -16.98
N GLN A 585 28.48 7.39 -15.85
CA GLN A 585 29.08 7.53 -14.53
C GLN A 585 27.99 7.51 -13.46
#